data_AF-A0A7D6H5N8-F1
#
_entry.id   AF-A0A7D6H5N8-F1
#
_cell.length_a   1.000
_cell.length_b   1.000
_cell.length_c   1.000
_cell.angle_alpha   90.00
_cell.angle_beta   90.00
_cell.angle_gamma   90.00
#
_symmetry.space_group_name_H-M   'P 1'
#
loop_
_entity.id
_entity.type
_entity.pdbx_description
1 polymer ?
#
loop_
_entity_poly.entity_id
_entity_poly.type
_entity_poly.pdbx_seq_one_letter_code
_entity_poly.pdbx_strand_id
1 'polypeptide(L)'
;MSCPYLEYRDGSDDPDRDPFDEARAYCTAADRFVQPMRADICNDRYDLVHDRDCEIYREHADDAESAESGEPAAGADGTGAENA
;
A
#
# COMPACT_ATOMS: atom_id res chain seq x y z
N MET A 1 0.12 2.19 15.20
CA MET A 1 -1.02 1.57 14.48
C MET A 1 -0.44 0.61 13.46
N SER A 2 -1.03 -0.56 13.23
CA SER A 2 -0.43 -1.50 12.27
C SER A 2 -0.38 -0.92 10.85
N CYS A 3 0.71 -1.20 10.16
CA CYS A 3 0.92 -0.87 8.75
C CYS A 3 -0.27 -1.36 7.87
N PRO A 4 -0.83 -0.51 7.01
CA PRO A 4 -2.00 -0.87 6.18
C PRO A 4 -1.67 -1.91 5.09
N TYR A 5 -0.39 -2.11 4.77
CA TYR A 5 0.07 -3.04 3.74
C TYR A 5 0.37 -4.45 4.28
N LEU A 6 0.18 -4.70 5.58
CA LEU A 6 0.46 -6.00 6.18
C LEU A 6 -0.80 -6.88 6.21
N GLU A 7 -0.70 -8.04 5.56
CA GLU A 7 -1.70 -9.10 5.64
C GLU A 7 -1.06 -10.40 6.16
N TYR A 8 -1.90 -11.32 6.67
CA TYR A 8 -1.49 -12.69 6.98
C TYR A 8 -2.26 -13.64 6.07
N ARG A 9 -1.55 -14.39 5.22
CA ARG A 9 -2.15 -15.31 4.24
C ARG A 9 -1.79 -16.75 4.56
N ASP A 10 -2.77 -17.64 4.44
CA ASP A 10 -2.61 -19.08 4.65
C ASP A 10 -1.98 -19.80 3.46
N GLY A 11 -1.80 -19.15 2.31
CA GLY A 11 -1.24 -19.77 1.11
C GLY A 11 -0.64 -18.76 0.14
N SER A 12 0.06 -19.26 -0.86
CA SER A 12 0.52 -18.45 -2.00
C SER A 12 -0.56 -18.42 -3.09
N ASP A 13 -0.47 -17.49 -4.04
CA ASP A 13 -1.35 -17.46 -5.23
C ASP A 13 -1.10 -18.62 -6.22
N ASP A 14 -0.09 -19.46 -5.96
CA ASP A 14 0.25 -20.60 -6.80
C ASP A 14 -0.71 -21.78 -6.54
N PRO A 15 -1.49 -22.23 -7.55
CA PRO A 15 -2.53 -23.24 -7.36
C PRO A 15 -1.97 -24.66 -7.15
N ASP A 16 -0.70 -24.91 -7.50
CA ASP A 16 -0.03 -26.19 -7.29
C ASP A 16 0.68 -26.27 -5.93
N ARG A 17 0.63 -25.18 -5.14
CA ARG A 17 1.25 -25.08 -3.82
C ARG A 17 0.22 -25.37 -2.73
N ASP A 18 0.55 -26.32 -1.86
CA ASP A 18 -0.22 -26.52 -0.63
C ASP A 18 -0.23 -25.26 0.26
N PRO A 19 -1.35 -25.00 0.96
CA PRO A 19 -1.42 -23.93 1.95
C PRO A 19 -0.40 -24.18 3.07
N PHE A 20 0.02 -23.09 3.69
CA PHE A 20 0.86 -23.11 4.87
C PHE A 20 0.10 -23.63 6.08
N ASP A 21 0.81 -24.31 6.98
CA ASP A 21 0.25 -24.75 8.27
C ASP A 21 -0.16 -23.58 9.18
N GLU A 22 0.42 -22.39 8.97
CA GLU A 22 0.14 -21.17 9.73
C GLU A 22 0.22 -19.96 8.79
N ALA A 23 -0.63 -18.96 9.04
CA ALA A 23 -0.70 -17.78 8.21
C ALA A 23 0.62 -16.99 8.25
N ARG A 24 1.16 -16.67 7.07
CA ARG A 24 2.45 -15.98 6.92
C ARG A 24 2.24 -14.51 6.58
N ALA A 25 3.12 -13.67 7.11
CA ALA A 25 3.11 -12.24 6.84
C ALA A 25 3.39 -11.95 5.37
N TYR A 26 2.48 -11.22 4.75
CA TYR A 26 2.51 -10.82 3.35
C TYR A 26 2.41 -9.29 3.27
N CYS A 27 3.29 -8.67 2.50
CA CYS A 27 3.27 -7.24 2.26
C CYS A 27 2.65 -6.97 0.89
N THR A 28 1.51 -6.28 0.86
CA THR A 28 0.79 -5.97 -0.38
C THR A 28 1.48 -4.88 -1.19
N ALA A 29 2.19 -3.95 -0.54
CA ALA A 29 2.97 -2.91 -1.22
C ALA A 29 4.11 -3.50 -2.07
N ALA A 30 4.79 -4.53 -1.57
CA ALA A 30 5.88 -5.21 -2.26
C ALA A 30 5.48 -6.54 -2.92
N ASP A 31 4.19 -6.87 -2.89
CA ASP A 31 3.57 -8.09 -3.44
C ASP A 31 4.32 -9.39 -3.07
N ARG A 32 4.72 -9.54 -1.80
CA ARG A 32 5.51 -10.70 -1.37
C ARG A 32 5.39 -11.03 0.10
N PHE A 33 5.67 -12.29 0.43
CA PHE A 33 5.88 -12.71 1.81
C PHE A 33 7.11 -12.04 2.42
N VAL A 34 6.98 -11.54 3.63
CA VAL A 34 8.04 -10.87 4.37
C VAL A 34 8.50 -11.69 5.56
N GLN A 35 9.72 -11.42 6.03
CA GLN A 35 10.26 -12.10 7.20
C GLN A 35 9.50 -11.70 8.48
N PRO A 36 9.46 -12.56 9.52
CA PRO A 36 8.80 -12.26 10.78
C PRO A 36 9.25 -10.93 11.41
N MET A 37 10.56 -10.63 11.36
CA MET A 37 11.11 -9.37 11.87
C MET A 37 10.52 -8.14 11.16
N ARG A 38 10.20 -8.26 9.86
CA ARG A 38 9.51 -7.19 9.12
C ARG A 38 8.08 -7.04 9.62
N ALA A 39 7.40 -8.16 9.83
CA ALA A 39 6.05 -8.15 10.37
C ALA A 39 6.02 -7.50 11.76
N ASP A 40 7.04 -7.70 12.60
CA ASP A 40 7.13 -7.03 13.90
C ASP A 40 7.24 -5.51 13.78
N ILE A 41 8.05 -5.00 12.83
CA ILE A 41 8.10 -3.55 12.52
C ILE A 41 6.72 -3.06 12.05
N CYS A 42 6.10 -3.76 11.10
CA CYS A 42 4.79 -3.40 10.57
C CYS A 42 3.65 -3.45 11.61
N ASN A 43 3.79 -4.27 12.66
CA ASN A 43 2.83 -4.36 13.77
C ASN A 43 3.13 -3.36 14.90
N ASP A 44 4.13 -2.50 14.73
CA ASP A 44 4.66 -1.59 15.74
C ASP A 44 5.06 -2.28 17.05
N ARG A 45 5.69 -3.46 16.96
CA ARG A 45 6.16 -4.19 18.13
C ARG A 45 7.54 -3.72 18.56
N TYR A 46 7.83 -3.85 19.86
CA TYR A 46 9.17 -3.61 20.42
C TYR A 46 9.70 -2.19 20.17
N ASP A 47 8.83 -1.18 20.20
CA ASP A 47 9.16 0.24 19.93
C ASP A 47 9.69 0.51 18.51
N LEU A 48 9.51 -0.45 17.60
CA LEU A 48 9.66 -0.26 16.16
C LEU A 48 8.35 0.32 15.64
N VAL A 49 8.42 1.26 14.70
CA VAL A 49 7.22 1.92 14.14
C VAL A 49 7.29 1.87 12.63
N HIS A 50 6.24 1.39 11.98
CA HIS A 50 6.22 1.15 10.53
C HIS A 50 6.48 2.41 9.69
N ASP A 51 6.04 3.59 10.13
CA ASP A 51 6.23 4.85 9.41
C ASP A 51 7.69 5.33 9.41
N ARG A 52 8.47 4.95 10.43
CA ARG A 52 9.88 5.34 10.56
C ARG A 52 10.84 4.24 10.14
N ASP A 53 10.55 3.00 10.56
CA ASP A 53 11.52 1.90 10.57
C ASP A 53 11.33 0.92 9.41
N CYS A 54 10.19 0.94 8.71
CA CYS A 54 9.97 0.09 7.52
C CYS A 54 10.31 0.88 6.25
N GLU A 55 11.28 0.40 5.46
CA GLU A 55 11.64 1.04 4.19
C GLU A 55 10.52 0.94 3.15
N ILE A 56 9.84 -0.21 3.04
CA ILE A 56 8.76 -0.42 2.06
C ILE A 56 7.58 0.50 2.37
N TYR A 57 7.19 0.64 3.64
CA TYR A 57 6.07 1.54 3.96
C TYR A 57 6.38 2.97 3.54
N ARG A 58 7.57 3.48 3.88
CA ARG A 58 7.98 4.85 3.53
C ARG A 58 7.94 5.06 2.02
N GLU A 59 8.55 4.15 1.25
CA GLU A 59 8.55 4.22 -0.21
C GLU A 59 7.14 4.29 -0.84
N HIS A 60 6.13 3.67 -0.22
CA HIS A 60 4.76 3.63 -0.74
C HIS A 60 3.80 4.62 -0.06
N ALA A 61 4.17 5.19 1.08
CA ALA A 61 3.36 6.18 1.77
C ALA A 61 3.43 7.53 1.05
N ASP A 62 4.61 7.91 0.55
CA ASP A 62 4.83 9.14 -0.21
C ASP A 62 4.01 9.18 -1.54
N ASP A 63 3.80 8.01 -2.16
CA ASP A 63 2.97 7.87 -3.36
C ASP A 63 1.46 7.99 -3.08
N ALA A 64 1.01 7.57 -1.89
CA ALA A 64 -0.41 7.63 -1.51
C ALA A 64 -0.88 9.08 -1.28
N GLU A 65 -0.07 9.92 -0.65
CA GLU A 65 -0.41 11.32 -0.36
C GLU A 65 -0.34 12.22 -1.62
N SER A 66 0.35 11.79 -2.67
CA SER A 66 0.43 12.52 -3.95
C SER A 66 -0.82 12.34 -4.84
N ALA A 67 -1.66 11.34 -4.58
CA ALA A 67 -2.87 11.06 -5.35
C ALA A 67 -4.10 11.88 -4.90
N GLU A 68 -4.02 12.57 -3.76
CA GLU A 68 -5.15 13.32 -3.18
C GLU A 68 -5.11 14.85 -3.38
N SER A 69 -4.07 15.40 -4.03
CA SER A 69 -4.13 16.76 -4.61
C SER A 69 -4.76 16.74 -6.01
N GLY A 70 -5.99 16.23 -6.09
CA GLY A 70 -6.85 16.39 -7.25
C GLY A 70 -7.51 17.77 -7.22
N GLU A 71 -6.78 18.83 -7.58
CA GLU A 71 -7.37 20.15 -7.77
C GLU A 71 -8.39 20.12 -8.92
N PRO A 72 -9.66 20.50 -8.65
CA PRO A 72 -10.71 20.47 -9.66
C PRO A 72 -10.56 21.69 -10.57
N ALA A 73 -10.23 21.49 -11.84
CA ALA A 73 -10.43 22.52 -12.86
C ALA A 73 -11.94 22.64 -13.15
N ALA A 74 -12.63 23.34 -12.26
CA ALA A 74 -13.94 23.92 -12.51
C ALA A 74 -13.78 25.28 -13.21
N GLY A 75 -14.60 25.53 -14.24
CA GLY A 75 -14.71 26.81 -14.95
C GLY A 75 -14.66 26.61 -16.46
N ALA A 76 -15.72 26.19 -17.13
CA ALA A 76 -16.99 26.89 -17.43
C ALA A 76 -16.88 27.94 -18.56
N ASP A 77 -17.75 27.70 -19.54
CA ASP A 77 -18.57 28.69 -20.26
C ASP A 77 -18.07 29.29 -21.58
N GLY A 78 -18.96 29.25 -22.58
CA GLY A 78 -19.12 30.39 -23.48
C GLY A 78 -18.94 30.11 -24.97
N THR A 79 -19.97 29.53 -25.59
CA THR A 79 -20.51 29.84 -26.92
C THR A 79 -19.93 31.07 -27.64
N GLY A 80 -19.58 30.89 -28.91
CA GLY A 80 -19.36 32.00 -29.84
C GLY A 80 -19.42 31.51 -31.29
N ALA A 81 -20.56 31.74 -31.93
CA ALA A 81 -20.81 31.43 -33.32
C ALA A 81 -20.04 32.38 -34.27
N GLU A 82 -20.07 32.02 -35.57
CA GLU A 82 -20.11 32.91 -36.74
C GLU A 82 -18.84 33.16 -37.61
N ASN A 83 -18.96 32.61 -38.84
CA ASN A 83 -18.65 33.15 -40.18
C ASN A 83 -17.20 33.27 -40.70
N ALA A 84 -16.91 32.51 -41.77
CA ALA A 84 -16.51 33.03 -43.10
C ALA A 84 -16.46 31.91 -44.16
#